data_AF-A0A7H9KDM4-F1
#
_entry.id   AF-A0A7H9KDM4-F1
#
_cell.length_a   1.000
_cell.length_b   1.000
_cell.length_c   1.000
_cell.angle_alpha   90.00
_cell.angle_beta   90.00
_cell.angle_gamma   90.00
#
_symmetry.space_group_name_H-M   'P 1'
#
loop_
_entity.id
_entity.type
_entity.pdbx_description
1 polymer ?
#
loop_
_entity_poly.entity_id
_entity_poly.type
_entity_poly.pdbx_seq_one_letter_code
_entity_poly.pdbx_strand_id
1 'polypeptide(L)' 'MDKEYKTLVNKALERFHFRISASGTHAELAARESLTRAIKSIYDTAFYIDDPDALDELSILVCAAENGDHIEPYKLGNIA' A
#
# COMPACT_ATOMS: atom_id res chain seq x y z
N MET A 1 -1.73 -8.97 -12.22
CA MET A 1 -2.02 -8.83 -10.79
C MET A 1 -3.52 -8.74 -10.56
N ASP A 2 -4.33 -8.39 -11.57
CA ASP A 2 -5.80 -8.30 -11.45
C ASP A 2 -6.17 -7.50 -10.18
N LYS A 3 -6.89 -8.07 -9.21
CA LYS A 3 -7.22 -7.38 -7.94
C LYS A 3 -6.34 -7.79 -6.76
N GLU A 4 -5.31 -8.61 -6.98
CA GLU A 4 -4.43 -9.09 -5.90
C GLU A 4 -3.65 -7.95 -5.25
N TYR A 5 -3.20 -6.97 -6.05
CA TYR A 5 -2.47 -5.82 -5.52
C TYR A 5 -3.30 -5.01 -4.51
N LYS A 6 -4.63 -4.92 -4.70
CA LYS A 6 -5.54 -4.26 -3.76
C LYS A 6 -5.55 -4.94 -2.39
N THR A 7 -5.48 -6.28 -2.38
CA THR A 7 -5.34 -7.06 -1.15
C THR A 7 -3.98 -6.82 -0.48
N LEU A 8 -2.90 -6.75 -1.26
CA LEU A 8 -1.56 -6.48 -0.74
C LEU A 8 -1.45 -5.07 -0.15
N VAL A 9 -2.04 -4.07 -0.80
CA VAL A 9 -2.12 -2.69 -0.28
C VAL A 9 -2.90 -2.66 1.05
N ASN A 10 -4.06 -3.31 1.13
CA ASN A 10 -4.82 -3.38 2.38
C ASN A 10 -4.00 -4.01 3.52
N LYS A 11 -3.29 -5.12 3.26
CA LYS A 11 -2.39 -5.74 4.25
C LYS A 11 -1.25 -4.81 4.68
N ALA A 12 -0.70 -4.01 3.75
CA ALA A 12 0.33 -3.03 4.08
C ALA A 12 -0.22 -1.92 5.00
N LEU A 13 -1.43 -1.44 4.73
CA LEU A 13 -2.14 -0.46 5.55
C LEU A 13 -2.47 -1.02 6.95
N GLU A 14 -2.98 -2.25 7.04
CA GLU A 14 -3.23 -2.93 8.32
C GLU A 14 -1.97 -3.01 9.17
N ARG A 15 -0.85 -3.42 8.57
CA ARG A 15 0.45 -3.47 9.25
C ARG A 15 0.91 -2.09 9.71
N PHE A 16 0.70 -1.06 8.90
CA PHE A 16 1.02 0.33 9.24
C PHE A 16 0.22 0.79 10.47
N HIS A 17 -1.11 0.63 10.44
CA HIS A 17 -1.99 1.01 11.55
C HIS A 17 -1.69 0.21 12.82
N PHE A 18 -1.42 -1.09 12.71
CA PHE A 18 -1.02 -1.91 13.83
C PHE A 18 0.26 -1.39 14.49
N ARG A 19 1.29 -1.04 13.71
CA ARG A 19 2.55 -0.50 14.23
C ARG A 19 2.36 0.83 14.96
N ILE A 20 1.56 1.74 14.39
CA ILE A 20 1.27 3.02 15.04
C ILE A 20 0.51 2.79 16.35
N SER A 21 -0.49 1.90 16.34
CA SER A 21 -1.27 1.56 17.54
C SER A 21 -0.41 0.91 18.63
N ALA A 22 0.57 0.09 18.27
CA ALA A 22 1.37 -0.67 19.22
C ALA A 22 2.55 0.11 19.79
N SER A 23 3.13 1.03 19.02
CA SER A 23 4.41 1.69 19.36
C SER A 23 4.32 3.22 19.46
N GLY A 24 3.14 3.80 19.19
CA GLY A 24 2.92 5.24 19.27
C GLY A 24 3.70 6.04 18.22
N THR A 25 3.79 7.35 18.44
CA THR A 25 4.35 8.33 17.50
C THR A 25 5.84 8.12 17.20
N HIS A 26 6.60 7.50 18.11
CA HIS A 26 8.02 7.20 17.89
C HIS A 26 8.26 6.21 16.73
N ALA A 27 7.27 5.38 16.41
CA ALA A 27 7.35 4.43 15.30
C ALA A 27 6.73 4.96 14.01
N GLU A 28 6.13 6.16 14.01
CA GLU A 28 5.36 6.66 12.87
C GLU A 28 6.23 6.81 11.61
N LEU A 29 7.42 7.41 11.73
CA LEU A 29 8.34 7.58 10.60
C LEU A 29 8.73 6.22 9.99
N ALA A 30 9.18 5.28 10.84
CA ALA A 30 9.57 3.94 10.40
C ALA A 30 8.37 3.14 9.83
N ALA A 31 7.16 3.37 10.35
CA ALA A 31 5.94 2.77 9.82
C ALA A 31 5.60 3.36 8.44
N ARG A 32 5.69 4.68 8.26
CA ARG A 32 5.48 5.36 6.97
C ARG A 32 6.49 4.87 5.93
N GLU A 33 7.79 4.87 6.26
CA GLU A 33 8.83 4.34 5.36
C GLU A 33 8.57 2.87 4.97
N SER A 34 8.10 2.06 5.91
CA SER A 34 7.73 0.67 5.64
C SER A 34 6.52 0.54 4.73
N LEU A 35 5.52 1.43 4.87
CA LEU A 35 4.33 1.48 4.02
C LEU A 35 4.71 1.90 2.59
N THR A 36 5.47 2.99 2.45
CA THR A 36 5.97 3.49 1.16
C THR A 36 6.79 2.40 0.45
N ARG A 37 7.68 1.70 1.15
CA ARG A 37 8.46 0.59 0.57
C ARG A 37 7.58 -0.57 0.12
N ALA A 38 6.54 -0.91 0.88
CA ALA A 38 5.61 -1.97 0.50
C ALA A 38 4.85 -1.62 -0.78
N ILE A 39 4.29 -0.40 -0.87
CA ILE A 39 3.55 0.07 -2.04
C ILE A 39 4.47 0.12 -3.28
N LYS A 40 5.71 0.61 -3.14
CA LYS A 40 6.71 0.58 -4.22
C LYS A 40 7.03 -0.83 -4.70
N SER A 41 7.19 -1.79 -3.78
CA SER A 41 7.44 -3.18 -4.17
C SER A 41 6.26 -3.80 -4.94
N ILE A 42 5.02 -3.39 -4.62
CA ILE A 42 3.81 -3.83 -5.34
C ILE A 42 3.79 -3.18 -6.73
N TYR A 43 4.11 -1.89 -6.83
CA TYR A 43 4.27 -1.18 -8.11
C TYR A 43 5.33 -1.84 -9.00
N ASP A 44 6.51 -2.15 -8.45
CA ASP A 44 7.59 -2.82 -9.20
C ASP A 44 7.15 -4.21 -9.70
N THR A 45 6.32 -4.90 -8.93
CA THR A 45 5.75 -6.19 -9.34
C THR A 45 4.76 -6.00 -10.50
N ALA A 46 3.87 -5.02 -10.42
CA ALA A 46 2.93 -4.69 -11.49
C ALA A 46 3.67 -4.29 -12.78
N PHE A 47 4.78 -3.55 -12.65
CA PHE A 47 5.69 -3.24 -13.74
C PHE A 47 6.30 -4.49 -14.36
N TYR A 48 6.84 -5.39 -13.53
CA TYR A 48 7.52 -6.59 -14.01
C TYR A 48 6.63 -7.55 -14.80
N ILE A 49 5.33 -7.59 -14.48
CA ILE A 49 4.37 -8.48 -15.15
C ILE A 49 3.53 -7.79 -16.23
N ASP A 50 3.88 -6.55 -16.61
CA ASP A 50 3.16 -5.73 -17.59
C ASP A 50 1.65 -5.60 -17.30
N ASP A 51 1.29 -5.22 -16.07
CA ASP A 51 -0.10 -4.94 -15.66
C ASP A 51 -0.38 -3.42 -15.65
N PRO A 52 -0.78 -2.82 -16.80
CA PRO A 52 -0.96 -1.37 -16.92
C PRO A 52 -2.09 -0.83 -16.05
N ASP A 53 -3.15 -1.61 -15.82
CA ASP A 53 -4.28 -1.20 -14.99
C ASP A 53 -3.85 -1.07 -13.52
N ALA A 54 -3.07 -2.04 -13.03
CA ALA A 54 -2.50 -1.94 -11.69
C ALA A 54 -1.46 -0.82 -11.58
N LEU A 55 -0.64 -0.60 -12.62
CA LEU A 55 0.38 0.44 -12.64
C LEU A 55 -0.20 1.85 -12.49
N ASP A 56 -1.27 2.16 -13.21
CA ASP A 56 -1.93 3.47 -13.13
C ASP A 56 -2.39 3.77 -11.70
N GLU A 57 -3.16 2.85 -11.10
CA GLU A 57 -3.62 3.00 -9.72
C GLU A 57 -2.45 3.04 -8.71
N LEU A 58 -1.46 2.15 -8.84
CA LEU A 58 -0.32 2.07 -7.92
C LEU A 58 0.60 3.29 -8.01
N SER A 59 0.72 3.93 -9.18
CA SER A 59 1.51 5.16 -9.34
C SER A 59 0.99 6.29 -8.44
N ILE A 60 -0.34 6.43 -8.35
CA ILE A 60 -1.01 7.41 -7.48
C ILE A 60 -0.72 7.08 -6.01
N LEU A 61 -0.79 5.79 -5.65
CA LEU A 61 -0.52 5.34 -4.29
C LEU A 61 0.95 5.52 -3.87
N VAL A 62 1.91 5.34 -4.79
CA VAL A 62 3.32 5.64 -4.52
C VAL A 62 3.48 7.12 -4.17
N CYS A 63 2.92 8.02 -4.98
CA CYS A 63 2.98 9.46 -4.70
C CYS A 63 2.34 9.81 -3.36
N ALA A 64 1.14 9.28 -3.08
CA ALA A 64 0.46 9.50 -1.80
C ALA A 64 1.31 9.01 -0.61
N ALA A 65 1.92 7.83 -0.72
CA ALA A 65 2.75 7.26 0.34
C ALA A 65 4.06 8.03 0.55
N GLU A 66 4.63 8.64 -0.48
CA GLU A 66 5.82 9.49 -0.38
C GLU A 66 5.53 10.85 0.25
N ASN A 67 4.39 11.45 -0.09
CA ASN A 67 3.93 12.71 0.50
C ASN A 67 3.39 12.54 1.92
N GLY A 68 3.13 11.30 2.33
CA GLY A 68 2.53 11.00 3.62
C GLY A 68 1.03 11.32 3.67
N ASP A 69 0.37 11.31 2.51
CA ASP A 69 -1.05 11.50 2.35
C ASP A 69 -1.83 10.32 2.94
N HIS A 70 -3.11 10.56 3.27
CA HIS A 70 -3.99 9.49 3.73
C HIS A 70 -4.38 8.58 2.56
N ILE A 71 -4.16 7.28 2.72
CA ILE A 71 -4.54 6.24 1.76
C ILE A 71 -5.68 5.43 2.36
N GLU A 72 -6.82 5.43 1.69
CA GLU A 72 -7.97 4.60 2.08
C GLU A 72 -7.76 3.13 1.65
N PRO A 73 -8.18 2.15 2.47
CA PRO A 73 -8.17 0.76 2.07
C PRO A 73 -9.20 0.50 0.97
N TYR A 74 -8.85 -0.40 0.04
CA TYR A 74 -9.76 -0.84 -0.99
C TYR A 74 -10.94 -1.61 -0.40
N LYS A 75 -12.15 -1.29 -0.88
CA LYS A 75 -13.35 -2.10 -0.62
C LYS A 75 -13.33 -3.34 -1.51
N LEU A 76 -12.82 -4.43 -0.98
CA LEU A 76 -12.88 -5.73 -1.63
C LEU A 76 -14.27 -6.32 -1.36
N GLY A 77 -15.09 -6.48 -2.40
CA GLY A 77 -16.33 -7.25 -2.27
C GLY A 77 -16.01 -8.67 -1.80
N ASN A 78 -16.87 -9.28 -0.97
CA ASN A 78 -16.70 -10.68 -0.58
C ASN A 78 -16.51 -11.52 -1.84
N ILE A 79 -15.32 -12.07 -2.03
CA ILE A 79 -15.10 -13.17 -2.95
C ILE A 79 -15.70 -14.37 -2.23
N ALA A 80 -17.00 -14.58 -2.45
CA ALA A 80 -17.72 -15.77 -2.02
C ALA A 80 -17.45 -16.93 -2.99
#